data_AF-A0A522SFG0-F1
#
_entry.id   AF-A0A522SFG0-F1
#
_cell.length_a   1.000
_cell.length_b   1.000
_cell.length_c   1.000
_cell.angle_alpha   90.00
_cell.angle_beta   90.00
_cell.angle_gamma   90.00
#
_symmetry.space_group_name_H-M   'P 1'
#
loop_
_entity.id
_entity.type
_entity.pdbx_description
1 polymer ?
#
loop_
_entity_poly.entity_id
_entity_poly.type
_entity_poly.pdbx_seq_one_letter_code
_entity_poly.pdbx_strand_id
1 'polypeptide(L)'
;NDIDDNTSPLEAGLGWITKFSKEFTAKDILQRQKTTGVTKKLVGFEMTERGIPRHDYPIVDKDGSQIGRVTSGTQSPSLNKAIGLGYVKTGFADQGTAIFIRIRDKNVKAQVSKVPFV
;
A
#
# COMPACT_ATOMS: atom_id res chain seq x y z
N ASN A 1 9.72 -3.65 6.75
CA ASN A 1 9.08 -3.95 5.45
C ASN A 1 8.19 -2.82 4.99
N ASP A 2 7.18 -2.45 5.77
CA ASP A 2 6.12 -1.54 5.31
C ASP A 2 6.38 -0.06 5.64
N ILE A 3 7.30 0.22 6.57
CA ILE A 3 7.80 1.57 6.86
C ILE A 3 9.32 1.47 6.90
N ASP A 4 9.98 2.37 6.18
CA ASP A 4 11.42 2.53 6.07
C ASP A 4 11.80 4.02 5.90
N ASP A 5 13.09 4.30 5.76
CA ASP A 5 13.65 5.66 5.64
C ASP A 5 13.13 6.44 4.41
N ASN A 6 12.45 5.78 3.46
CA ASN A 6 11.87 6.38 2.25
C ASN A 6 10.34 6.47 2.29
N THR A 7 9.72 6.26 3.46
CA THR A 7 8.27 6.34 3.65
C THR A 7 7.92 7.33 4.75
N SER A 8 7.00 8.24 4.48
CA SER A 8 6.54 9.16 5.50
C SER A 8 5.40 8.55 6.33
N PRO A 9 5.20 9.00 7.59
CA PRO A 9 4.04 8.60 8.38
C PRO A 9 2.71 8.89 7.69
N LEU A 10 2.64 9.92 6.84
CA LEU A 10 1.42 10.27 6.12
C LEU A 10 1.15 9.29 4.97
N GLU A 11 2.19 8.88 4.23
CA GLU A 11 2.09 7.86 3.20
C GLU A 11 1.67 6.51 3.79
N ALA A 12 2.15 6.20 5.00
CA ALA A 12 1.80 4.98 5.74
C ALA A 12 0.39 5.01 6.39
N GLY A 13 -0.39 6.07 6.20
CA GLY A 13 -1.72 6.21 6.82
C GLY A 13 -1.69 6.53 8.32
N LEU A 14 -0.54 6.88 8.89
CA LEU A 14 -0.33 7.16 10.31
C LEU A 14 -0.55 8.64 10.68
N GLY A 15 -1.17 9.43 9.80
CA GLY A 15 -1.46 10.84 10.06
C GLY A 15 -2.30 11.10 11.31
N TRP A 16 -3.04 10.10 11.81
CA TRP A 16 -3.84 10.19 13.03
C TRP A 16 -2.98 10.27 14.31
N ILE A 17 -1.78 9.68 14.31
CA ILE A 17 -0.78 9.82 15.40
C ILE A 17 0.25 10.91 15.16
N THR A 18 0.38 11.44 13.94
CA THR A 18 1.28 12.57 13.65
C THR A 18 0.69 13.89 14.18
N LYS A 19 1.07 14.28 15.41
CA LYS A 19 0.51 15.44 16.12
C LYS A 19 1.21 16.76 15.77
N PHE A 20 0.72 17.45 14.73
CA PHE A 20 1.21 18.77 14.30
C PHE A 20 1.00 19.92 15.31
N SER A 21 0.30 19.68 16.42
CA SER A 21 0.17 20.63 17.52
C SER A 21 1.40 20.70 18.44
N LYS A 22 2.37 19.80 18.28
CA LYS A 22 3.61 19.76 19.06
C LYS A 22 4.82 20.05 18.17
N GLU A 23 5.92 20.46 18.77
CA GLU A 23 7.22 20.54 18.10
C GLU A 23 7.90 19.17 18.06
N PHE A 24 8.45 18.82 16.90
CA PHE A 24 9.21 17.58 16.68
C PHE A 24 10.03 17.67 15.39
N THR A 25 10.99 16.75 15.23
CA THR A 25 11.85 16.65 14.05
C THR A 25 11.03 16.52 12.76
N ALA A 26 11.37 17.30 11.73
CA ALA A 26 10.71 17.28 10.43
C ALA A 26 9.22 17.67 10.41
N LYS A 27 8.71 18.32 11.49
CA LYS A 27 7.33 18.84 11.56
C LYS A 27 6.93 19.64 10.32
N ASP A 28 7.73 20.63 9.93
CA ASP A 28 7.39 21.53 8.81
C ASP A 28 7.30 20.80 7.47
N ILE A 29 8.19 19.82 7.25
CA ILE A 29 8.21 18.99 6.03
C ILE A 29 6.92 18.17 5.96
N LEU A 30 6.58 17.47 7.05
CA LEU A 30 5.38 16.65 7.12
C LEU A 30 4.10 17.48 7.09
N GLN A 31 4.12 18.70 7.65
CA GLN A 31 2.97 19.60 7.61
C GLN A 31 2.71 20.07 6.18
N ARG A 32 3.77 20.41 5.44
CA ARG A 32 3.67 20.74 4.02
C ARG A 32 3.17 19.56 3.19
N GLN A 33 3.66 18.35 3.47
CA GLN A 33 3.18 17.13 2.82
C GLN A 33 1.70 16.87 3.12
N LYS A 34 1.23 17.13 4.34
CA LYS A 34 -0.19 17.02 4.71
C LYS A 34 -1.08 17.96 3.88
N THR A 35 -0.64 19.20 3.66
CA THR A 35 -1.39 20.19 2.90
C THR A 35 -1.37 19.92 1.39
N THR A 36 -0.23 19.48 0.86
CA THR A 36 -0.06 19.21 -0.58
C THR A 36 -0.60 17.85 -1.01
N GLY A 37 -0.72 16.92 -0.06
CA GLY A 37 -1.08 15.53 -0.34
C GLY A 37 0.15 14.65 -0.58
N VAL A 38 -0.08 13.33 -0.49
CA VAL A 38 0.94 12.31 -0.75
C VAL A 38 0.82 11.77 -2.17
N THR A 39 1.94 11.35 -2.76
CA THR A 39 1.97 10.77 -4.12
C THR A 39 1.75 9.26 -4.11
N LYS A 40 2.03 8.61 -2.98
CA LYS A 40 1.79 7.18 -2.72
C LYS A 40 1.13 6.97 -1.36
N LYS A 41 0.39 5.87 -1.23
CA LYS A 41 -0.26 5.44 0.02
C LYS A 41 -0.05 3.97 0.26
N LEU A 42 0.16 3.59 1.52
CA LEU A 42 0.12 2.20 1.96
C LEU A 42 -1.33 1.72 1.95
N VAL A 43 -1.59 0.60 1.27
CA VAL A 43 -2.91 -0.03 1.20
C VAL A 43 -2.81 -1.51 1.56
N GLY A 44 -3.90 -2.04 2.09
CA GLY A 44 -4.12 -3.49 2.11
C GLY A 44 -4.73 -3.95 0.79
N PHE A 45 -4.45 -5.18 0.39
CA PHE A 45 -5.07 -5.80 -0.76
C PHE A 45 -5.32 -7.29 -0.54
N GLU A 46 -6.33 -7.80 -1.24
CA GLU A 46 -6.69 -9.21 -1.28
C GLU A 46 -6.48 -9.73 -2.71
N MET A 47 -5.84 -10.88 -2.85
CA MET A 47 -5.74 -11.56 -4.13
C MET A 47 -7.10 -12.13 -4.53
N THR A 48 -7.56 -11.80 -5.74
CA THR A 48 -8.81 -12.34 -6.30
C THR A 48 -8.58 -13.58 -7.16
N GLU A 49 -7.32 -13.84 -7.51
CA GLU A 49 -6.86 -15.01 -8.25
C GLU A 49 -5.78 -15.75 -7.46
N ARG A 50 -5.47 -17.00 -7.84
CA ARG A 50 -4.43 -17.78 -7.17
C ARG A 50 -3.05 -17.17 -7.41
N GLY A 51 -2.42 -16.73 -6.31
CA GLY A 51 -1.04 -16.28 -6.28
C GLY A 51 -0.73 -15.73 -4.88
N ILE A 52 0.45 -16.04 -4.35
CA ILE A 52 0.88 -15.50 -3.05
C ILE A 52 1.80 -14.30 -3.31
N PRO A 53 1.37 -13.07 -2.94
CA PRO A 53 2.21 -11.89 -3.08
C PRO A 53 3.40 -11.98 -2.12
N ARG A 54 4.56 -11.46 -2.54
CA ARG A 54 5.79 -11.44 -1.73
C ARG A 54 6.40 -10.05 -1.77
N HIS A 55 7.30 -9.78 -0.82
CA HIS A 55 8.07 -8.54 -0.76
C HIS A 55 8.69 -8.21 -2.13
N ASP A 56 8.70 -6.93 -2.48
CA ASP A 56 9.24 -6.38 -3.73
C ASP A 56 8.50 -6.71 -5.02
N TYR A 57 7.44 -7.51 -4.99
CA TYR A 57 6.65 -7.73 -6.19
C TYR A 57 6.04 -6.41 -6.70
N PRO A 58 6.16 -6.12 -8.01
CA PRO A 58 5.54 -4.93 -8.59
C PRO A 58 4.02 -4.99 -8.48
N ILE A 59 3.42 -3.87 -8.06
CA ILE A 59 1.98 -3.64 -8.22
C ILE A 59 1.80 -2.87 -9.52
N VAL A 60 0.95 -3.38 -10.40
CA VAL A 60 0.70 -2.84 -11.74
C VAL A 60 -0.78 -2.59 -11.96
N ASP A 61 -1.10 -1.68 -12.87
CA ASP A 61 -2.47 -1.45 -13.34
C ASP A 61 -2.89 -2.49 -14.40
N LYS A 62 -4.11 -2.33 -14.94
CA LYS A 62 -4.67 -3.20 -15.97
C LYS A 62 -3.83 -3.27 -17.25
N ASP A 63 -3.09 -2.20 -17.55
CA ASP A 63 -2.27 -2.08 -18.75
C ASP A 63 -0.84 -2.58 -18.50
N GLY A 64 -0.56 -3.05 -17.28
CA GLY A 64 0.74 -3.57 -16.87
C GLY A 64 1.76 -2.49 -16.49
N SER A 65 1.34 -1.22 -16.38
CA SER A 65 2.20 -0.14 -15.92
C SER A 65 2.41 -0.25 -14.41
N GLN A 66 3.65 -0.07 -13.95
CA GLN A 66 3.94 -0.12 -12.52
C GLN A 66 3.36 1.09 -11.79
N ILE A 67 2.54 0.81 -10.78
CA ILE A 67 1.87 1.79 -9.92
C ILE A 67 2.29 1.68 -8.47
N GLY A 68 3.08 0.66 -8.10
CA GLY A 68 3.43 0.42 -6.71
C GLY A 68 4.34 -0.78 -6.49
N ARG A 69 4.47 -1.17 -5.23
CA ARG A 69 5.29 -2.30 -4.77
C ARG A 69 4.68 -2.95 -3.54
N VAL A 70 4.68 -4.27 -3.50
CA VAL A 70 4.29 -5.06 -2.32
C VAL A 70 5.35 -4.94 -1.23
N THR A 71 4.93 -4.60 -0.02
CA THR A 71 5.80 -4.53 1.16
C THR A 71 5.67 -5.77 2.03
N SER A 72 4.48 -6.35 2.14
CA SER A 72 4.29 -7.61 2.86
C SER A 72 3.18 -8.42 2.20
N GLY A 73 3.28 -9.75 2.27
CA GLY A 73 2.33 -10.63 1.63
C GLY A 73 2.39 -12.03 2.21
N THR A 74 1.22 -12.66 2.38
CA THR A 74 1.10 -14.00 2.95
C THR A 74 -0.21 -14.67 2.54
N GLN A 75 -0.32 -15.97 2.80
CA GLN A 75 -1.60 -16.67 2.85
C GLN A 75 -2.21 -16.47 4.24
N SER A 76 -3.42 -15.91 4.33
CA SER A 76 -4.18 -15.84 5.58
C SER A 76 -4.98 -17.13 5.79
N PRO A 77 -4.71 -17.92 6.85
CA PRO A 77 -5.51 -19.12 7.15
C PRO A 77 -6.94 -18.77 7.54
N SER A 78 -7.14 -17.71 8.35
CA SER A 78 -8.45 -17.30 8.85
C SER A 78 -9.39 -16.79 7.76
N LEU A 79 -8.83 -16.12 6.73
CA LEU A 79 -9.62 -15.59 5.61
C LEU A 79 -9.68 -16.55 4.42
N ASN A 80 -8.89 -17.63 4.44
CA ASN A 80 -8.66 -18.53 3.31
C ASN A 80 -8.32 -17.79 2.00
N LYS A 81 -7.58 -16.68 2.11
CA LYS A 81 -7.18 -15.81 0.99
C LYS A 81 -5.72 -15.39 1.12
N ALA A 82 -5.06 -15.16 -0.01
CA ALA A 82 -3.78 -14.46 -0.02
C ALA A 82 -4.02 -12.95 0.12
N ILE A 83 -3.30 -12.32 1.05
CA ILE A 83 -3.43 -10.91 1.39
C ILE A 83 -2.04 -10.26 1.43
N GLY A 84 -2.01 -8.94 1.34
CA GLY A 84 -0.76 -8.20 1.48
C GLY A 84 -0.97 -6.72 1.75
N LEU A 85 0.14 -6.06 2.07
CA LEU A 85 0.26 -4.61 2.10
C LEU A 85 1.22 -4.17 0.99
N GLY A 86 1.01 -2.95 0.49
CA GLY A 86 1.92 -2.33 -0.46
C GLY A 86 1.64 -0.86 -0.65
N TYR A 87 2.64 -0.14 -1.17
CA TYR A 87 2.46 1.25 -1.56
C TYR A 87 1.99 1.31 -3.01
N VAL A 88 0.93 2.07 -3.25
CA VAL A 88 0.42 2.39 -4.60
C VAL A 88 0.36 3.90 -4.78
N LYS A 89 0.44 4.37 -6.02
CA LYS A 89 0.13 5.77 -6.37
C LYS A 89 -1.24 6.17 -5.80
N THR A 90 -1.37 7.38 -5.30
CA THR A 90 -2.58 7.84 -4.59
C THR A 90 -3.89 7.65 -5.37
N GLY A 91 -3.86 7.78 -6.69
CA GLY A 91 -5.04 7.54 -7.55
C GLY A 91 -5.53 6.08 -7.63
N PHE A 92 -4.79 5.13 -7.05
CA PHE A 92 -5.14 3.71 -7.00
C PHE A 92 -5.38 3.21 -5.56
N ALA A 93 -5.43 4.12 -4.59
CA ALA A 93 -5.45 3.75 -3.18
C ALA A 93 -6.87 3.51 -2.62
N ASP A 94 -7.90 3.79 -3.41
CA ASP A 94 -9.29 3.70 -2.95
C ASP A 94 -9.71 2.24 -2.79
N GLN A 95 -10.49 1.96 -1.74
CA GLN A 95 -11.03 0.63 -1.48
C GLN A 95 -11.83 0.13 -2.68
N GLY A 96 -11.65 -1.14 -3.03
CA GLY A 96 -12.31 -1.77 -4.16
C GLY A 96 -11.57 -1.57 -5.50
N THR A 97 -10.54 -0.72 -5.56
CA THR A 97 -9.73 -0.54 -6.77
C THR A 97 -9.09 -1.86 -7.20
N ALA A 98 -9.27 -2.23 -8.46
CA ALA A 98 -8.62 -3.39 -9.05
C ALA A 98 -7.14 -3.07 -9.34
N ILE A 99 -6.26 -3.95 -8.88
CA ILE A 99 -4.80 -3.88 -9.09
C ILE A 99 -4.29 -5.26 -9.47
N PHE A 100 -3.05 -5.35 -9.93
CA PHE A 100 -2.43 -6.62 -10.29
C PHE A 100 -1.06 -6.73 -9.63
N ILE A 101 -0.73 -7.92 -9.15
CA ILE A 101 0.59 -8.23 -8.61
C ILE A 101 1.36 -9.00 -9.68
N ARG A 102 2.52 -8.48 -10.08
CA ARG A 102 3.38 -9.16 -11.07
C ARG A 102 4.15 -10.29 -10.40
N ILE A 103 3.72 -11.53 -10.64
CA ILE A 103 4.30 -12.76 -10.09
C ILE A 103 4.86 -13.59 -11.25
N ARG A 104 6.20 -13.74 -11.32
CA ARG A 104 6.88 -14.54 -12.37
C ARG A 104 6.34 -14.21 -13.76
N ASP A 105 6.37 -12.91 -14.10
CA ASP A 105 5.91 -12.33 -15.37
C ASP A 105 4.40 -12.38 -15.64
N LYS A 106 3.60 -12.89 -14.71
CA LYS A 106 2.13 -12.86 -14.81
C LYS A 106 1.54 -11.76 -13.93
N ASN A 107 0.65 -10.96 -14.49
CA ASN A 107 -0.13 -9.98 -13.72
C ASN A 107 -1.33 -10.70 -13.09
N VAL A 108 -1.24 -11.02 -11.80
CA VAL A 108 -2.28 -11.76 -11.06
C VAL A 108 -3.21 -10.79 -10.36
N LYS A 109 -4.53 -10.94 -10.54
CA LYS A 109 -5.50 -9.93 -10.12
C LYS A 109 -5.69 -9.88 -8.59
N ALA A 110 -5.74 -8.67 -8.06
CA ALA A 110 -6.03 -8.34 -6.67
C ALA A 110 -6.96 -7.13 -6.56
N GLN A 111 -7.45 -6.86 -5.36
CA GLN A 111 -8.31 -5.71 -5.07
C GLN A 111 -7.84 -5.02 -3.79
N VAL A 112 -7.79 -3.69 -3.82
CA VAL A 112 -7.52 -2.89 -2.63
C VAL A 112 -8.64 -3.12 -1.61
N SER A 113 -8.26 -3.46 -0.38
CA SER A 113 -9.17 -3.79 0.71
C SER A 113 -8.86 -2.98 1.96
N LYS A 114 -9.83 -2.91 2.87
CA LYS A 114 -9.69 -2.19 4.13
C LYS A 114 -8.80 -2.99 5.09
N VAL A 115 -7.96 -2.28 5.83
CA VAL A 115 -7.19 -2.82 6.95
C VAL A 115 -7.81 -2.39 8.30
N PRO A 116 -7.73 -3.21 9.36
CA PRO A 116 -7.27 -4.60 9.37
C PRO A 116 -8.22 -5.53 8.61
N PHE A 117 -7.73 -6.70 8.20
CA PHE A 117 -8.50 -7.66 7.40
C PHE A 117 -9.45 -8.56 8.23
N VAL A 118 -9.38 -8.48 9.56
CA VAL A 118 -10.19 -9.22 10.54
C VAL A 118 -10.70 -8.23 11.58
#